data_AF-A0A9J6QPY1-F1
#
_entry.id   AF-A0A9J6QPY1-F1
#
_cell.length_a   1.000
_cell.length_b   1.000
_cell.length_c   1.000
_cell.angle_alpha   90.00
_cell.angle_beta   90.00
_cell.angle_gamma   90.00
#
_symmetry.space_group_name_H-M   'P 1'
#
loop_
_entity.id
_entity.type
_entity.pdbx_description
1 polymer ?
#
loop_
_entity_poly.entity_id
_entity_poly.type
_entity_poly.pdbx_seq_one_letter_code
_entity_poly.pdbx_strand_id
1 'polypeptide(L)'
;MKKRRKIILISGAVLIAIMLINIGQYAITRWYPINIDWETINDSVNSEEVSQDNYICYGKENGITNIPFMMGCKIILQSIETGKKHVVLEDINPLKGVAESAIIGDNILYYKQFMGEQYDGPPQAMNLKSKKSEWKTLPEDIDLINYGIEGHHLYYYESNNSPKEREVYCYNLKTGEQEKIAEGRQWETLKVLGEYVYLFDQEKSELVAISINDRQRKTWLLQMENPQELVDITNLDEQNLAVIIFNEKIVKLDIETGEQETILSLNNLESAKQQKENDDRWYGAMARGGSLYVYENERYLYVYRLNLETRKTELIVDGSKDAHYKAKDEFSSYVTFCRDYIACIYQYKKSTRIDVYNYNGEFVKEL
;
A
#
# COMPACT_ATOMS: atom_id res chain seq x y z
N MET A 1 -41.55 19.25 36.01
CA MET A 1 -41.48 17.83 35.55
C MET A 1 -41.90 17.61 34.09
N LYS A 2 -43.06 18.09 33.62
CA LYS A 2 -43.57 17.81 32.26
C LYS A 2 -42.66 18.25 31.09
N LYS A 3 -41.99 19.42 31.18
CA LYS A 3 -41.02 19.89 30.16
C LYS A 3 -39.79 18.98 30.01
N ARG A 4 -39.21 18.49 31.13
CA ARG A 4 -38.04 17.59 31.11
C ARG A 4 -38.37 16.25 30.46
N ARG A 5 -39.54 15.66 30.74
CA ARG A 5 -40.00 14.42 30.08
C ARG A 5 -40.20 14.60 28.56
N LYS A 6 -40.72 15.76 28.14
CA LYS A 6 -40.92 16.08 26.71
C LYS A 6 -39.59 16.24 25.98
N ILE A 7 -38.60 16.87 26.61
CA ILE A 7 -37.24 17.00 26.07
C ILE A 7 -36.58 15.62 25.93
N ILE A 8 -36.65 14.77 26.96
CA ILE A 8 -36.08 13.41 26.91
C ILE A 8 -36.73 12.58 25.79
N LEU A 9 -38.05 12.65 25.62
CA LEU A 9 -38.77 11.96 24.54
C LEU A 9 -38.37 12.46 23.15
N ILE A 10 -38.24 13.77 22.96
CA ILE A 10 -37.83 14.37 21.69
C ILE A 10 -36.37 14.01 21.39
N SER A 11 -35.46 14.14 22.37
CA SER A 11 -34.06 13.76 22.22
C SER A 11 -33.89 12.27 21.92
N GLY A 12 -34.67 11.40 22.57
CA GLY A 12 -34.67 9.96 22.29
C GLY A 12 -35.18 9.63 20.88
N ALA A 13 -36.26 10.27 20.43
CA ALA A 13 -36.79 10.08 19.08
C ALA A 13 -35.81 10.57 17.99
N VAL A 14 -35.13 11.70 18.22
CA VAL A 14 -34.08 12.22 17.33
C VAL A 14 -32.89 11.26 17.26
N LEU A 15 -32.46 10.71 18.40
CA LEU A 15 -31.39 9.69 18.46
C LEU A 15 -31.77 8.43 17.66
N ILE A 16 -32.99 7.92 17.84
CA ILE A 16 -33.47 6.74 17.10
C ILE A 16 -33.55 7.03 15.60
N ALA A 17 -34.05 8.20 15.19
CA ALA A 17 -34.09 8.60 13.79
C ALA A 17 -32.69 8.67 13.17
N ILE A 18 -31.73 9.25 13.89
CA ILE A 18 -30.31 9.28 13.49
C ILE A 18 -29.75 7.87 13.33
N MET A 19 -29.99 6.97 14.28
CA MET A 19 -29.55 5.58 14.18
C MET A 19 -30.15 4.87 12.97
N LEU A 20 -31.46 5.04 12.72
CA LEU A 20 -32.13 4.43 11.58
C LEU A 20 -31.64 4.96 10.24
N ILE A 21 -31.34 6.27 10.14
CA ILE A 21 -30.74 6.86 8.93
C ILE A 21 -29.34 6.30 8.72
N ASN A 22 -28.52 6.20 9.77
CA ASN A 22 -27.18 5.61 9.70
C ASN A 22 -27.24 4.14 9.27
N ILE A 23 -28.16 3.34 9.83
CA ILE A 23 -28.37 1.94 9.43
C ILE A 23 -28.84 1.85 7.97
N GLY A 24 -29.73 2.74 7.54
CA GLY A 24 -30.22 2.80 6.17
C GLY A 24 -29.13 3.16 5.17
N GLN A 25 -28.31 4.18 5.47
CA GLN A 25 -27.15 4.56 4.65
C GLN A 25 -26.13 3.42 4.58
N TYR A 26 -25.80 2.81 5.72
CA TYR A 26 -24.92 1.64 5.80
C TYR A 26 -25.42 0.46 4.95
N ALA A 27 -26.73 0.17 4.99
CA ALA A 27 -27.32 -0.89 4.18
C ALA A 27 -27.22 -0.57 2.67
N ILE A 28 -27.44 0.70 2.29
CA ILE A 28 -27.34 1.14 0.89
C ILE A 28 -25.90 1.04 0.39
N THR A 29 -24.90 1.51 1.15
CA THR A 29 -23.49 1.45 0.75
C THR A 29 -22.96 0.02 0.70
N ARG A 30 -23.44 -0.86 1.57
CA ARG A 30 -23.05 -2.28 1.58
C ARG A 30 -23.70 -3.09 0.46
N TRP A 31 -24.93 -2.75 0.05
CA TRP A 31 -25.71 -3.54 -0.92
C TRP A 31 -25.68 -3.01 -2.35
N TYR A 32 -25.26 -1.76 -2.59
CA TYR A 32 -25.05 -1.30 -3.95
C TYR A 32 -23.84 -1.99 -4.56
N PRO A 33 -23.97 -2.62 -5.74
CA PRO A 33 -22.83 -3.21 -6.41
C PRO A 33 -21.83 -2.12 -6.73
N ILE A 34 -20.58 -2.35 -6.33
CA ILE A 34 -19.46 -1.50 -6.75
C ILE A 34 -19.30 -1.72 -8.26
N ASN A 35 -19.90 -0.82 -9.04
CA ASN A 35 -19.82 -0.84 -10.50
C ASN A 35 -18.51 -0.16 -10.93
N ILE A 36 -17.39 -0.83 -10.63
CA ILE A 36 -16.09 -0.59 -11.25
C ILE A 36 -16.05 -1.41 -12.53
N ASP A 37 -15.34 -0.94 -13.55
CA ASP A 37 -15.01 -1.77 -14.70
C ASP A 37 -13.85 -2.70 -14.30
N TRP A 38 -14.20 -3.92 -13.91
CA TRP A 38 -13.27 -4.90 -13.32
C TRP A 38 -12.49 -5.71 -14.37
N GLU A 39 -12.77 -5.53 -15.67
CA GLU A 39 -12.37 -6.46 -16.72
C GLU A 39 -10.94 -6.23 -17.26
N THR A 40 -10.18 -5.28 -16.69
CA THR A 40 -8.89 -4.82 -17.26
C THR A 40 -7.71 -4.75 -16.28
N ILE A 41 -7.81 -5.35 -15.09
CA ILE A 41 -6.76 -5.24 -14.07
C ILE A 41 -6.29 -6.63 -13.64
N ASN A 42 -5.04 -6.96 -13.96
CA ASN A 42 -4.47 -8.29 -13.74
C ASN A 42 -2.97 -8.28 -13.38
N ASP A 43 -2.47 -7.18 -12.83
CA ASP A 43 -1.06 -7.12 -12.40
C ASP A 43 -0.90 -7.72 -11.00
N SER A 44 0.30 -8.27 -10.74
CA SER A 44 0.73 -8.69 -9.41
C SER A 44 0.66 -7.53 -8.43
N VAL A 45 0.34 -7.83 -7.17
CA VAL A 45 0.07 -6.85 -6.14
C VAL A 45 0.94 -7.08 -4.92
N ASN A 46 1.45 -6.02 -4.31
CA ASN A 46 2.21 -6.10 -3.06
C ASN A 46 1.55 -5.30 -1.91
N SER A 47 1.89 -5.63 -0.67
CA SER A 47 1.21 -5.13 0.54
C SER A 47 1.24 -3.62 0.75
N GLU A 48 2.18 -2.91 0.12
CA GLU A 48 2.37 -1.46 0.20
C GLU A 48 1.66 -0.69 -0.94
N GLU A 49 1.09 -1.41 -1.91
CA GLU A 49 0.47 -0.79 -3.07
C GLU A 49 -0.96 -0.32 -2.75
N VAL A 50 -1.22 0.96 -3.05
CA VAL A 50 -2.51 1.62 -2.82
C VAL A 50 -3.16 2.13 -4.11
N SER A 51 -2.56 1.86 -5.27
CA SER A 51 -3.12 2.23 -6.56
C SER A 51 -2.97 1.10 -7.57
N GLN A 52 -3.90 1.04 -8.50
CA GLN A 52 -3.89 0.08 -9.59
C GLN A 52 -4.60 0.70 -10.80
N ASP A 53 -4.00 0.57 -11.98
CA ASP A 53 -4.38 1.38 -13.16
C ASP A 53 -4.47 2.88 -12.80
N ASN A 54 -5.54 3.60 -13.15
CA ASN A 54 -5.77 4.99 -12.75
C ASN A 54 -6.74 5.11 -11.57
N TYR A 55 -6.73 4.13 -10.66
CA TYR A 55 -7.50 4.15 -9.42
C TYR A 55 -6.59 4.21 -8.21
N ILE A 56 -7.00 5.00 -7.21
CA ILE A 56 -6.33 5.10 -5.92
C ILE A 56 -7.29 4.61 -4.84
N CYS A 57 -6.79 3.78 -3.93
CA CYS A 57 -7.44 3.40 -2.70
C CYS A 57 -6.89 4.22 -1.54
N TYR A 58 -7.78 4.76 -0.70
CA TYR A 58 -7.39 5.40 0.54
C TYR A 58 -8.50 5.28 1.60
N GLY A 59 -8.09 5.33 2.85
CA GLY A 59 -8.90 5.37 4.05
C GLY A 59 -9.37 6.78 4.33
N LYS A 60 -10.60 6.90 4.82
CA LYS A 60 -11.14 8.16 5.31
C LYS A 60 -11.91 7.94 6.59
N GLU A 61 -11.65 8.78 7.57
CA GLU A 61 -12.48 8.85 8.77
C GLU A 61 -13.89 9.32 8.44
N ASN A 62 -14.85 8.64 9.03
CA ASN A 62 -16.17 9.20 9.21
C ASN A 62 -16.07 10.18 10.40
N GLY A 63 -15.70 11.42 10.09
CA GLY A 63 -15.62 12.47 11.09
C GLY A 63 -17.01 12.88 11.61
N ILE A 64 -17.05 13.38 12.85
CA ILE A 64 -18.18 14.07 13.48
C ILE A 64 -18.39 15.45 12.82
N THR A 65 -18.58 15.50 11.50
CA THR A 65 -18.64 16.77 10.76
C THR A 65 -20.01 17.05 10.16
N ASN A 66 -20.80 16.00 9.88
CA ASN A 66 -22.16 16.15 9.35
C ASN A 66 -23.16 15.40 10.24
N ILE A 67 -24.34 16.00 10.46
CA ILE A 67 -25.48 15.34 11.11
C ILE A 67 -26.26 14.60 10.01
N PRO A 68 -26.61 13.30 10.17
CA PRO A 68 -26.37 12.43 11.32
C PRO A 68 -24.90 12.01 11.49
N PHE A 69 -24.44 11.96 12.74
CA PHE A 69 -23.06 11.57 13.09
C PHE A 69 -22.79 10.14 12.61
N MET A 70 -21.85 9.99 11.68
CA MET A 70 -21.26 8.69 11.33
C MET A 70 -19.89 8.64 12.01
N MET A 71 -19.68 7.63 12.85
CA MET A 71 -18.39 7.32 13.45
C MET A 71 -17.78 6.12 12.71
N GLY A 72 -16.46 5.96 12.78
CA GLY A 72 -15.74 4.84 12.17
C GLY A 72 -14.96 5.27 10.92
N CYS A 73 -14.75 4.35 9.99
CA CYS A 73 -13.85 4.54 8.85
C CYS A 73 -14.45 3.97 7.56
N LYS A 74 -13.97 4.46 6.42
CA LYS A 74 -14.31 3.94 5.11
C LYS A 74 -13.08 3.79 4.26
N ILE A 75 -13.10 2.77 3.40
CA ILE A 75 -12.18 2.68 2.28
C ILE A 75 -12.87 3.28 1.07
N ILE A 76 -12.19 4.21 0.42
CA ILE A 76 -12.62 4.81 -0.83
C ILE A 76 -11.69 4.32 -1.93
N LEU A 77 -12.28 3.83 -3.01
CA LEU A 77 -11.61 3.73 -4.29
C LEU A 77 -12.03 4.92 -5.16
N GLN A 78 -11.08 5.70 -5.64
CA GLN A 78 -11.32 6.87 -6.45
C GLN A 78 -10.68 6.71 -7.83
N SER A 79 -11.48 6.92 -8.89
CA SER A 79 -10.94 7.07 -10.25
C SER A 79 -10.24 8.42 -10.36
N ILE A 80 -8.99 8.44 -10.79
CA ILE A 80 -8.30 9.68 -11.14
C ILE A 80 -9.02 10.33 -12.30
N GLU A 81 -9.28 9.60 -13.39
CA GLU A 81 -9.88 10.13 -14.62
C GLU A 81 -11.19 10.88 -14.39
N THR A 82 -12.17 10.22 -13.75
CA THR A 82 -13.50 10.78 -13.60
C THR A 82 -13.73 11.48 -12.26
N GLY A 83 -12.78 11.39 -11.31
CA GLY A 83 -12.93 11.88 -9.94
C GLY A 83 -14.01 11.14 -9.12
N LYS A 84 -14.56 10.04 -9.64
CA LYS A 84 -15.69 9.33 -9.02
C LYS A 84 -15.19 8.51 -7.84
N LYS A 85 -15.85 8.69 -6.69
CA LYS A 85 -15.55 7.99 -5.43
C LYS A 85 -16.49 6.80 -5.23
N HIS A 86 -15.93 5.64 -4.93
CA HIS A 86 -16.64 4.41 -4.62
C HIS A 86 -16.32 3.99 -3.18
N VAL A 87 -17.34 3.80 -2.36
CA VAL A 87 -17.16 3.28 -1.00
C VAL A 87 -17.01 1.77 -1.07
N VAL A 88 -15.81 1.30 -0.78
CA VAL A 88 -15.42 -0.12 -0.79
C VAL A 88 -15.92 -0.81 0.47
N LEU A 89 -15.64 -0.16 1.59
CA LEU A 89 -16.00 -0.58 2.94
C LEU A 89 -16.44 0.66 3.70
N GLU A 90 -17.41 0.45 4.56
CA GLU A 90 -17.78 1.38 5.61
C GLU A 90 -17.88 0.56 6.91
N ASP A 91 -17.16 0.97 7.95
CA ASP A 91 -17.32 0.45 9.31
C ASP A 91 -17.84 1.59 10.17
N ILE A 92 -18.91 1.29 10.92
CA ILE A 92 -19.56 2.26 11.82
C ILE A 92 -19.00 2.18 13.24
N ASN A 93 -18.07 1.24 13.51
CA ASN A 93 -17.46 1.07 14.81
C ASN A 93 -16.38 2.15 15.03
N PRO A 94 -16.55 3.06 16.01
CA PRO A 94 -15.57 4.11 16.31
C PRO A 94 -14.22 3.57 16.81
N LEU A 95 -14.15 2.31 17.25
CA LEU A 95 -12.96 1.68 17.81
C LEU A 95 -12.19 0.83 16.79
N LYS A 96 -12.60 0.86 15.52
CA LYS A 96 -11.98 0.10 14.44
C LYS A 96 -11.37 1.03 13.40
N GLY A 97 -10.09 0.80 13.14
CA GLY A 97 -9.37 1.36 12.00
C GLY A 97 -9.41 0.41 10.81
N VAL A 98 -9.10 0.93 9.63
CA VAL A 98 -8.99 0.14 8.40
C VAL A 98 -7.79 0.69 7.64
N ALA A 99 -6.90 -0.19 7.20
CA ALA A 99 -5.73 0.26 6.44
C ALA A 99 -5.97 0.27 4.94
N GLU A 100 -5.10 1.04 4.30
CA GLU A 100 -5.12 1.38 2.90
C GLU A 100 -4.29 0.36 2.15
N SER A 101 -4.94 -0.73 1.74
CA SER A 101 -4.35 -1.67 0.80
C SER A 101 -5.49 -2.34 0.07
N ALA A 102 -6.21 -1.57 -0.75
CA ALA A 102 -7.29 -2.12 -1.55
C ALA A 102 -6.89 -2.18 -3.02
N ILE A 103 -6.57 -3.39 -3.43
CA ILE A 103 -6.17 -3.66 -4.80
C ILE A 103 -7.23 -4.52 -5.49
N ILE A 104 -7.43 -4.21 -6.76
CA ILE A 104 -8.29 -4.94 -7.68
C ILE A 104 -7.40 -5.92 -8.43
N GLY A 105 -7.62 -7.22 -8.28
CA GLY A 105 -7.02 -8.25 -9.14
C GLY A 105 -8.03 -9.36 -9.35
N ASP A 106 -8.23 -9.81 -10.59
CA ASP A 106 -9.12 -10.95 -10.89
C ASP A 106 -10.57 -10.81 -10.37
N ASN A 107 -11.10 -9.59 -10.31
CA ASN A 107 -12.41 -9.21 -9.72
C ASN A 107 -12.48 -9.29 -8.18
N ILE A 108 -11.36 -9.31 -7.48
CA ILE A 108 -11.28 -9.35 -6.02
C ILE A 108 -10.65 -8.07 -5.51
N LEU A 109 -11.29 -7.49 -4.49
CA LEU A 109 -10.81 -6.36 -3.73
C LEU A 109 -10.36 -6.82 -2.35
N TYR A 110 -9.08 -6.60 -2.05
CA TYR A 110 -8.47 -6.95 -0.78
C TYR A 110 -8.54 -5.73 0.14
N TYR A 111 -8.58 -5.90 1.47
CA TYR A 111 -8.23 -4.83 2.40
C TYR A 111 -8.01 -5.38 3.80
N LYS A 112 -7.31 -4.61 4.65
CA LYS A 112 -7.00 -4.94 6.04
C LYS A 112 -7.89 -4.19 7.02
N GLN A 113 -8.38 -4.87 8.05
CA GLN A 113 -9.09 -4.25 9.19
C GLN A 113 -8.18 -4.28 10.43
N PHE A 114 -8.20 -3.22 11.24
CA PHE A 114 -7.38 -3.06 12.44
C PHE A 114 -8.23 -2.81 13.69
N MET A 115 -7.76 -3.26 14.85
CA MET A 115 -8.39 -2.99 16.15
C MET A 115 -7.71 -1.81 16.87
N GLY A 116 -8.44 -0.74 17.19
CA GLY A 116 -7.90 0.41 17.92
C GLY A 116 -8.08 1.76 17.20
N GLU A 117 -7.55 2.83 17.82
CA GLU A 117 -7.48 4.15 17.18
C GLU A 117 -6.49 4.11 16.01
N GLN A 118 -7.09 4.00 14.83
CA GLN A 118 -6.64 4.29 13.48
C GLN A 118 -5.32 3.78 12.92
N TYR A 119 -4.22 3.62 13.65
CA TYR A 119 -2.94 3.21 13.03
C TYR A 119 -2.01 2.42 13.97
N ASP A 120 -2.39 2.25 15.24
CA ASP A 120 -1.52 1.63 16.27
C ASP A 120 -1.99 0.23 16.72
N GLY A 121 -3.02 -0.30 16.06
CA GLY A 121 -3.57 -1.62 16.35
C GLY A 121 -2.81 -2.74 15.64
N PRO A 122 -2.78 -3.97 16.19
CA PRO A 122 -2.43 -5.13 15.37
C PRO A 122 -3.50 -5.32 14.27
N PRO A 123 -3.10 -5.76 13.07
CA PRO A 123 -4.05 -6.08 12.03
C PRO A 123 -4.95 -7.23 12.51
N GLN A 124 -6.27 -7.09 12.34
CA GLN A 124 -7.27 -8.04 12.81
C GLN A 124 -7.56 -9.12 11.76
N ALA A 125 -7.68 -8.71 10.50
CA ALA A 125 -8.10 -9.58 9.41
C ALA A 125 -7.78 -8.95 8.06
N MET A 126 -7.49 -9.81 7.06
CA MET A 126 -7.58 -9.44 5.65
C MET A 126 -8.89 -9.98 5.08
N ASN A 127 -9.62 -9.10 4.40
CA ASN A 127 -10.94 -9.39 3.83
C ASN A 127 -10.90 -9.31 2.31
N LEU A 128 -11.60 -10.25 1.69
CA LEU A 128 -11.80 -10.29 0.24
C LEU A 128 -13.22 -9.84 -0.09
N LYS A 129 -13.37 -8.95 -1.07
CA LYS A 129 -14.66 -8.53 -1.61
C LYS A 129 -14.69 -8.72 -3.12
N SER A 130 -15.51 -9.66 -3.59
CA SER A 130 -15.75 -9.85 -5.03
C SER A 130 -16.92 -9.01 -5.54
N LYS A 131 -17.01 -8.83 -6.87
CA LYS A 131 -18.15 -8.21 -7.57
C LYS A 131 -19.51 -8.82 -7.21
N LYS A 132 -19.54 -10.12 -6.85
CA LYS A 132 -20.76 -10.89 -6.58
C LYS A 132 -21.18 -10.93 -5.11
N SER A 133 -20.48 -10.21 -4.23
CA SER A 133 -20.79 -10.12 -2.79
C SER A 133 -20.52 -11.42 -2.03
N GLU A 134 -19.26 -11.70 -1.75
CA GLU A 134 -18.90 -12.58 -0.63
C GLU A 134 -17.73 -11.97 0.14
N TRP A 135 -17.90 -11.90 1.46
CA TRP A 135 -16.87 -11.56 2.42
C TRP A 135 -16.19 -12.86 2.81
N LYS A 136 -14.99 -13.14 2.29
CA LYS A 136 -14.13 -14.20 2.83
C LYS A 136 -13.07 -13.53 3.70
N THR A 137 -13.11 -13.83 5.00
CA THR A 137 -12.03 -13.48 5.92
C THR A 137 -10.95 -14.53 5.79
N LEU A 138 -9.72 -14.09 5.58
CA LEU A 138 -8.57 -14.98 5.50
C LEU A 138 -8.19 -15.52 6.90
N PRO A 139 -7.53 -16.70 6.98
CA PRO A 139 -7.03 -17.26 8.23
C PRO A 139 -6.20 -16.29 9.09
N GLU A 140 -6.24 -16.47 10.42
CA GLU A 140 -5.55 -15.60 11.40
C GLU A 140 -4.02 -15.79 11.43
N ASP A 141 -3.51 -16.90 10.90
CA ASP A 141 -2.09 -17.25 10.81
C ASP A 141 -1.35 -16.56 9.65
N ILE A 142 -2.02 -15.72 8.87
CA ILE A 142 -1.41 -14.95 7.78
C ILE A 142 -0.77 -13.68 8.35
N ASP A 143 0.51 -13.43 8.04
CA ASP A 143 1.13 -12.11 8.24
C ASP A 143 0.44 -11.09 7.33
N LEU A 144 -0.24 -10.15 7.98
CA LEU A 144 -1.03 -9.12 7.33
C LEU A 144 -0.17 -7.90 6.96
N ILE A 145 1.13 -7.90 7.23
CA ILE A 145 2.05 -6.80 6.93
C ILE A 145 2.74 -7.04 5.59
N ASN A 146 3.35 -8.21 5.39
CA ASN A 146 4.15 -8.53 4.21
C ASN A 146 3.52 -9.65 3.38
N TYR A 147 2.96 -9.29 2.23
CA TYR A 147 2.37 -10.25 1.29
C TYR A 147 2.44 -9.73 -0.14
N GLY A 148 2.30 -10.66 -1.08
CA GLY A 148 2.02 -10.36 -2.48
C GLY A 148 0.97 -11.29 -3.06
N ILE A 149 0.27 -10.84 -4.09
CA ILE A 149 -0.84 -11.57 -4.73
C ILE A 149 -0.57 -11.63 -6.23
N GLU A 150 -0.73 -12.81 -6.81
CA GLU A 150 -0.70 -13.02 -8.27
C GLU A 150 -1.86 -13.95 -8.66
N GLY A 151 -2.76 -13.44 -9.50
CA GLY A 151 -4.02 -14.09 -9.85
C GLY A 151 -4.83 -14.54 -8.63
N HIS A 152 -4.89 -15.85 -8.38
CA HIS A 152 -5.60 -16.44 -7.24
C HIS A 152 -4.69 -16.94 -6.11
N HIS A 153 -3.42 -16.55 -6.09
CA HIS A 153 -2.47 -17.00 -5.08
C HIS A 153 -2.04 -15.81 -4.22
N LEU A 154 -2.13 -15.99 -2.90
CA LEU A 154 -1.60 -15.08 -1.89
C LEU A 154 -0.30 -15.67 -1.33
N TYR A 155 0.78 -14.91 -1.37
CA TYR A 155 2.08 -15.25 -0.83
C TYR A 155 2.33 -14.43 0.43
N TYR A 156 2.72 -15.07 1.52
CA TYR A 156 2.78 -14.43 2.83
C TYR A 156 3.73 -15.16 3.79
N TYR A 157 4.11 -14.48 4.88
CA TYR A 157 4.77 -15.11 6.03
C TYR A 157 3.75 -15.60 7.05
N GLU A 158 4.01 -16.68 7.77
CA GLU A 158 3.13 -17.08 8.86
C GLU A 158 3.30 -16.15 10.09
N SER A 159 2.19 -15.65 10.65
CA SER A 159 2.15 -14.63 11.71
C SER A 159 2.60 -15.12 13.10
N ASN A 160 2.61 -16.43 13.32
CA ASN A 160 2.97 -17.04 14.61
C ASN A 160 4.48 -17.37 14.73
N ASN A 161 5.26 -17.16 13.68
CA ASN A 161 6.68 -17.48 13.70
C ASN A 161 7.52 -16.33 14.27
N SER A 162 8.62 -16.70 14.93
CA SER A 162 9.61 -15.74 15.43
C SER A 162 10.11 -14.87 14.26
N PRO A 163 10.29 -13.55 14.44
CA PRO A 163 10.86 -12.70 13.38
C PRO A 163 12.26 -13.13 12.92
N LYS A 164 12.91 -14.05 13.66
CA LYS A 164 14.21 -14.63 13.31
C LYS A 164 14.14 -15.76 12.28
N GLU A 165 13.02 -16.46 12.19
CA GLU A 165 12.81 -17.57 11.25
C GLU A 165 11.36 -17.55 10.78
N ARG A 166 11.12 -16.97 9.60
CA ARG A 166 9.82 -16.90 8.94
C ARG A 166 9.76 -17.94 7.83
N GLU A 167 8.71 -18.75 7.82
CA GLU A 167 8.39 -19.60 6.66
C GLU A 167 7.54 -18.81 5.66
N VAL A 168 7.61 -19.17 4.38
CA VAL A 168 6.81 -18.53 3.32
C VAL A 168 5.79 -19.52 2.78
N TYR A 169 4.55 -19.08 2.70
CA TYR A 169 3.40 -19.87 2.26
C TYR A 169 2.75 -19.27 1.02
N CYS A 170 2.10 -20.15 0.25
CA CYS A 170 1.20 -19.81 -0.85
C CYS A 170 -0.20 -20.32 -0.48
N TYR A 171 -1.19 -19.41 -0.45
CA TYR A 171 -2.59 -19.71 -0.19
C TYR A 171 -3.41 -19.52 -1.46
N ASN A 172 -4.08 -20.58 -1.90
CA ASN A 172 -4.99 -20.51 -3.04
C ASN A 172 -6.32 -19.89 -2.61
N LEU A 173 -6.62 -18.70 -3.12
CA LEU A 173 -7.81 -17.93 -2.75
C LEU A 173 -9.12 -18.60 -3.19
N LYS A 174 -9.08 -19.41 -4.26
CA LYS A 174 -10.22 -20.18 -4.78
C LYS A 174 -10.50 -21.44 -3.97
N THR A 175 -9.49 -22.28 -3.75
CA THR A 175 -9.66 -23.60 -3.11
C THR A 175 -9.52 -23.52 -1.59
N GLY A 176 -8.79 -22.54 -1.08
CA GLY A 176 -8.41 -22.41 0.32
C GLY A 176 -7.25 -23.33 0.73
N GLU A 177 -6.60 -23.99 -0.23
CA GLU A 177 -5.43 -24.84 0.02
C GLU A 177 -4.19 -23.97 0.29
N GLN A 178 -3.34 -24.45 1.19
CA GLN A 178 -2.10 -23.80 1.60
C GLN A 178 -0.92 -24.74 1.35
N GLU A 179 0.17 -24.19 0.83
CA GLU A 179 1.43 -24.91 0.65
C GLU A 179 2.61 -24.06 1.14
N LYS A 180 3.62 -24.72 1.72
CA LYS A 180 4.89 -24.06 2.07
C LYS A 180 5.78 -23.96 0.84
N ILE A 181 6.28 -22.77 0.54
CA ILE A 181 7.15 -22.53 -0.62
C ILE A 181 8.60 -22.19 -0.27
N ALA A 182 8.87 -21.74 0.96
CA ALA A 182 10.22 -21.55 1.47
C ALA A 182 10.32 -21.88 2.97
N GLU A 183 11.48 -22.41 3.35
CA GLU A 183 11.80 -22.77 4.75
C GLU A 183 12.10 -21.52 5.59
N GLY A 184 12.05 -21.71 6.91
CA GLY A 184 12.33 -20.69 7.93
C GLY A 184 13.70 -20.02 7.74
N ARG A 185 13.71 -18.71 7.46
CA ARG A 185 14.90 -17.84 7.51
C ARG A 185 14.54 -16.44 7.98
N GLN A 186 15.52 -15.55 8.15
CA GLN A 186 15.29 -14.14 8.46
C GLN A 186 14.86 -13.37 7.20
N TRP A 187 13.67 -13.70 6.68
CA TRP A 187 13.08 -13.01 5.53
C TRP A 187 12.52 -11.65 5.93
N GLU A 188 13.02 -10.58 5.34
CA GLU A 188 12.47 -9.23 5.56
C GLU A 188 11.59 -8.77 4.40
N THR A 189 11.97 -9.06 3.16
CA THR A 189 11.24 -8.61 1.97
C THR A 189 10.53 -9.77 1.30
N LEU A 190 9.24 -9.60 1.00
CA LEU A 190 8.47 -10.49 0.13
C LEU A 190 7.80 -9.63 -0.94
N LYS A 191 8.17 -9.87 -2.19
CA LYS A 191 7.52 -9.21 -3.34
C LYS A 191 7.18 -10.20 -4.43
N VAL A 192 6.02 -10.02 -5.02
CA VAL A 192 5.59 -10.75 -6.21
C VAL A 192 5.74 -9.81 -7.39
N LEU A 193 6.59 -10.20 -8.34
CA LEU A 193 6.90 -9.42 -9.53
C LEU A 193 6.89 -10.37 -10.74
N GLY A 194 5.85 -10.26 -11.57
CA GLY A 194 5.66 -11.16 -12.71
C GLY A 194 5.56 -12.62 -12.27
N GLU A 195 6.35 -13.51 -12.87
CA GLU A 195 6.29 -14.96 -12.62
C GLU A 195 7.09 -15.42 -11.38
N TYR A 196 7.56 -14.50 -10.52
CA TYR A 196 8.44 -14.83 -9.40
C TYR A 196 7.98 -14.22 -8.08
N VAL A 197 8.15 -15.01 -7.02
CA VAL A 197 8.18 -14.54 -5.63
C VAL A 197 9.62 -14.27 -5.26
N TYR A 198 9.92 -13.05 -4.88
CA TYR A 198 11.24 -12.65 -4.41
C TYR A 198 11.24 -12.51 -2.90
N LEU A 199 12.30 -13.02 -2.29
CA LEU A 199 12.53 -13.05 -0.86
C LEU A 199 13.92 -12.51 -0.54
N PHE A 200 14.06 -11.64 0.46
CA PHE A 200 15.36 -11.17 0.92
C PHE A 200 15.72 -11.79 2.28
N ASP A 201 16.78 -12.58 2.31
CA ASP A 201 17.38 -13.17 3.51
C ASP A 201 18.37 -12.18 4.10
N GLN A 202 17.98 -11.50 5.18
CA GLN A 202 18.80 -10.47 5.81
C GLN A 202 20.06 -11.05 6.47
N GLU A 203 19.98 -12.26 7.05
CA GLU A 203 21.12 -12.90 7.72
C GLU A 203 22.27 -13.17 6.74
N LYS A 204 21.91 -13.59 5.52
CA LYS A 204 22.89 -13.95 4.48
C LYS A 204 23.12 -12.87 3.43
N SER A 205 22.36 -11.78 3.47
CA SER A 205 22.32 -10.77 2.42
C SER A 205 22.03 -11.39 1.04
N GLU A 206 21.14 -12.38 0.99
CA GLU A 206 20.77 -13.11 -0.24
C GLU A 206 19.40 -12.66 -0.75
N LEU A 207 19.31 -12.28 -2.03
CA LEU A 207 18.04 -12.21 -2.74
C LEU A 207 17.73 -13.57 -3.35
N VAL A 208 16.53 -14.08 -3.11
CA VAL A 208 16.05 -15.38 -3.60
C VAL A 208 14.83 -15.16 -4.47
N ALA A 209 14.85 -15.64 -5.71
CA ALA A 209 13.66 -15.72 -6.55
C ALA A 209 13.14 -17.15 -6.59
N ILE A 210 11.84 -17.32 -6.42
CA ILE A 210 11.13 -18.60 -6.54
C ILE A 210 10.11 -18.45 -7.65
N SER A 211 10.26 -19.24 -8.71
CA SER A 211 9.31 -19.30 -9.82
C SER A 211 7.93 -19.74 -9.32
N ILE A 212 6.90 -19.00 -9.72
CA ILE A 212 5.51 -19.30 -9.40
C ILE A 212 5.07 -20.59 -10.10
N ASN A 213 5.53 -20.82 -11.33
CA ASN A 213 5.07 -21.89 -12.20
C ASN A 213 5.68 -23.26 -11.85
N ASP A 214 6.99 -23.31 -11.62
CA ASP A 214 7.73 -24.58 -11.51
C ASP A 214 8.60 -24.69 -10.25
N ARG A 215 8.50 -23.70 -9.35
CA ARG A 215 9.23 -23.66 -8.06
C ARG A 215 10.75 -23.67 -8.18
N GLN A 216 11.30 -23.42 -9.38
CA GLN A 216 12.74 -23.23 -9.53
C GLN A 216 13.22 -22.04 -8.71
N ARG A 217 14.41 -22.18 -8.12
CA ARG A 217 15.00 -21.17 -7.25
C ARG A 217 16.26 -20.59 -7.88
N LYS A 218 16.38 -19.27 -7.84
CA LYS A 218 17.61 -18.53 -8.12
C LYS A 218 18.00 -17.74 -6.87
N THR A 219 19.30 -17.58 -6.63
CA THR A 219 19.81 -16.89 -5.45
C THR A 219 21.00 -16.02 -5.83
N TRP A 220 21.03 -14.80 -5.34
CA TRP A 220 22.09 -13.83 -5.57
C TRP A 220 22.55 -13.22 -4.25
N LEU A 221 23.87 -13.19 -4.03
CA LEU A 221 24.45 -12.48 -2.90
C LEU A 221 24.50 -10.98 -3.22
N LEU A 222 23.87 -10.16 -2.39
CA LEU A 222 23.85 -8.71 -2.56
C LEU A 222 25.09 -8.07 -1.93
N GLN A 223 25.70 -7.14 -2.65
CA GLN A 223 26.83 -6.36 -2.15
C GLN A 223 26.35 -5.18 -1.31
N MET A 224 26.17 -5.39 -0.01
CA MET A 224 25.70 -4.39 0.96
C MET A 224 26.84 -3.89 1.84
N GLU A 225 26.83 -2.61 2.20
CA GLU A 225 27.78 -2.07 3.18
C GLU A 225 27.36 -2.44 4.62
N ASN A 226 26.06 -2.41 4.89
CA ASN A 226 25.45 -2.81 6.14
C ASN A 226 24.47 -3.99 5.90
N PRO A 227 24.77 -5.21 6.36
CA PRO A 227 23.91 -6.37 6.15
C PRO A 227 22.59 -6.31 6.93
N GLN A 228 22.41 -5.31 7.79
CA GLN A 228 21.15 -5.07 8.52
C GLN A 228 20.21 -4.09 7.80
N GLU A 229 20.62 -3.50 6.66
CA GLU A 229 19.70 -2.66 5.89
C GLU A 229 18.52 -3.46 5.34
N LEU A 230 17.39 -2.78 5.21
CA LEU A 230 16.23 -3.30 4.50
C LEU A 230 16.48 -3.23 2.99
N VAL A 231 15.83 -4.14 2.27
CA VAL A 231 15.89 -4.19 0.81
C VAL A 231 14.49 -4.11 0.25
N ASP A 232 14.29 -3.26 -0.75
CA ASP A 232 13.12 -3.33 -1.61
C ASP A 232 13.54 -3.66 -3.04
N ILE A 233 12.59 -4.13 -3.86
CA ILE A 233 12.84 -4.51 -5.24
C ILE A 233 11.71 -4.06 -6.17
N THR A 234 12.07 -3.81 -7.42
CA THR A 234 11.11 -3.61 -8.52
C THR A 234 11.73 -4.06 -9.85
N ASN A 235 10.89 -4.39 -10.84
CA ASN A 235 11.38 -4.72 -12.19
C ASN A 235 11.85 -3.44 -12.88
N LEU A 236 13.04 -3.46 -13.49
CA LEU A 236 13.48 -2.42 -14.43
C LEU A 236 13.01 -2.74 -15.85
N ASP A 237 13.18 -4.00 -16.23
CA ASP A 237 12.78 -4.61 -17.48
C ASP A 237 12.66 -6.14 -17.28
N GLU A 238 12.48 -6.90 -18.36
CA GLU A 238 12.31 -8.37 -18.31
C GLU A 238 13.56 -9.13 -17.82
N GLN A 239 14.75 -8.53 -17.89
CA GLN A 239 16.03 -9.17 -17.57
C GLN A 239 16.67 -8.60 -16.30
N ASN A 240 16.18 -7.46 -15.82
CA ASN A 240 16.85 -6.69 -14.78
C ASN A 240 15.90 -6.24 -13.66
N LEU A 241 16.39 -6.34 -12.43
CA LEU A 241 15.75 -5.79 -11.23
C LEU A 241 16.47 -4.52 -10.79
N ALA A 242 15.72 -3.59 -10.21
CA ALA A 242 16.26 -2.59 -9.31
C ALA A 242 16.15 -3.14 -7.89
N VAL A 243 17.30 -3.31 -7.23
CA VAL A 243 17.43 -3.67 -5.83
C VAL A 243 17.76 -2.40 -5.05
N ILE A 244 16.81 -1.95 -4.24
CA ILE A 244 16.91 -0.74 -3.41
C ILE A 244 17.43 -1.19 -2.05
N ILE A 245 18.71 -0.96 -1.78
CA ILE A 245 19.29 -1.17 -0.45
C ILE A 245 19.10 0.13 0.32
N PHE A 246 18.28 0.06 1.37
CA PHE A 246 17.85 1.25 2.12
C PHE A 246 19.08 1.98 2.65
N ASN A 247 18.99 3.31 2.68
CA ASN A 247 20.05 4.22 3.10
C ASN A 247 21.40 4.15 2.34
N GLU A 248 21.59 3.22 1.41
CA GLU A 248 22.85 3.04 0.67
C GLU A 248 22.70 3.47 -0.79
N LYS A 249 22.04 2.64 -1.60
CA LYS A 249 22.14 2.66 -3.06
C LYS A 249 21.02 1.84 -3.72
N ILE A 250 20.83 2.10 -5.01
CA ILE A 250 20.02 1.27 -5.90
C ILE A 250 20.96 0.56 -6.88
N VAL A 251 20.81 -0.75 -6.96
CA VAL A 251 21.59 -1.65 -7.80
C VAL A 251 20.70 -2.19 -8.92
N LYS A 252 21.18 -2.15 -10.16
CA LYS A 252 20.64 -2.94 -11.26
C LYS A 252 21.24 -4.35 -11.16
N LEU A 253 20.38 -5.35 -11.02
CA LEU A 253 20.75 -6.78 -10.97
C LEU A 253 20.27 -7.48 -12.23
N ASP A 254 21.17 -8.10 -12.98
CA ASP A 254 20.82 -8.99 -14.09
C ASP A 254 20.39 -10.36 -13.55
N ILE A 255 19.19 -10.80 -13.91
CA ILE A 255 18.54 -11.98 -13.33
C ILE A 255 19.17 -13.29 -13.84
N GLU A 256 19.81 -13.29 -15.00
CA GLU A 256 20.41 -14.51 -15.56
C GLU A 256 21.85 -14.72 -15.09
N THR A 257 22.63 -13.65 -15.06
CA THR A 257 24.06 -13.69 -14.76
C THR A 257 24.37 -13.39 -13.29
N GLY A 258 23.48 -12.68 -12.60
CA GLY A 258 23.72 -12.16 -11.25
C GLY A 258 24.67 -10.96 -11.21
N GLU A 259 25.03 -10.39 -12.36
CA GLU A 259 25.85 -9.17 -12.41
C GLU A 259 25.11 -7.99 -11.78
N GLN A 260 25.85 -7.17 -11.02
CA GLN A 260 25.33 -6.06 -10.24
C GLN A 260 26.03 -4.76 -10.61
N GLU A 261 25.24 -3.73 -10.92
CA GLU A 261 25.72 -2.38 -11.23
C GLU A 261 25.03 -1.36 -10.32
N THR A 262 25.78 -0.53 -9.60
CA THR A 262 25.17 0.58 -8.84
C THR A 262 24.70 1.67 -9.81
N ILE A 263 23.40 1.95 -9.83
CA ILE A 263 22.79 2.94 -10.74
C ILE A 263 22.46 4.26 -10.06
N LEU A 264 22.35 4.28 -8.73
CA LEU A 264 22.13 5.48 -7.94
C LEU A 264 22.66 5.27 -6.51
N SER A 265 23.38 6.26 -5.97
CA SER A 265 23.66 6.33 -4.52
C SER A 265 22.63 7.25 -3.87
N LEU A 266 21.95 6.76 -2.82
CA LEU A 266 20.85 7.47 -2.17
C LEU A 266 21.36 8.68 -1.36
N ASN A 267 22.62 8.64 -0.92
CA ASN A 267 23.27 9.75 -0.21
C ASN A 267 23.52 10.98 -1.10
N ASN A 268 23.40 10.84 -2.43
CA ASN A 268 23.55 11.96 -3.37
C ASN A 268 22.26 12.75 -3.59
N LEU A 269 21.10 12.25 -3.13
CA LEU A 269 19.81 12.91 -3.30
C LEU A 269 19.72 14.19 -2.46
N GLU A 270 18.93 15.16 -2.91
CA GLU A 270 18.80 16.44 -2.22
C GLU A 270 18.12 16.27 -0.85
N SER A 271 17.16 15.36 -0.75
CA SER A 271 16.46 15.05 0.49
C SER A 271 17.39 14.51 1.57
N ALA A 272 18.39 13.71 1.17
CA ALA A 272 19.45 13.24 2.06
C ALA A 272 20.27 14.37 2.72
N LYS A 273 20.35 15.55 2.08
CA LYS A 273 21.11 16.71 2.59
C LYS A 273 20.32 17.59 3.56
N GLN A 274 18.99 17.42 3.63
CA GLN A 274 18.10 18.27 4.43
C GLN A 274 17.75 17.68 5.80
N GLN A 275 18.14 16.44 6.09
CA GLN A 275 17.78 15.74 7.32
C GLN A 275 18.89 15.75 8.39
N LYS A 276 18.48 15.42 9.62
CA LYS A 276 19.36 15.22 10.77
C LYS A 276 19.95 13.80 10.72
N GLU A 277 21.16 13.63 11.22
CA GLU A 277 21.77 12.32 11.44
C GLU A 277 20.84 11.46 12.33
N ASN A 278 20.47 10.26 11.87
CA ASN A 278 19.70 9.19 12.54
C ASN A 278 18.18 9.05 12.25
N ASP A 279 17.63 9.65 11.20
CA ASP A 279 16.27 9.29 10.73
C ASP A 279 16.37 8.16 9.68
N ASP A 280 15.67 7.03 9.89
CA ASP A 280 15.60 5.90 8.96
C ASP A 280 14.82 6.32 7.70
N ARG A 281 15.42 6.17 6.51
CA ARG A 281 14.76 6.58 5.25
C ARG A 281 14.07 5.41 4.58
N TRP A 282 12.76 5.58 4.36
CA TRP A 282 11.96 4.63 3.57
C TRP A 282 11.93 5.08 2.12
N TYR A 283 12.76 4.44 1.30
CA TYR A 283 12.77 4.65 -0.14
C TYR A 283 11.99 3.56 -0.86
N GLY A 284 11.07 3.97 -1.72
CA GLY A 284 10.49 3.08 -2.72
C GLY A 284 10.98 3.44 -4.12
N ALA A 285 10.80 2.51 -5.06
CA ALA A 285 11.03 2.81 -6.46
C ALA A 285 10.06 2.09 -7.39
N MET A 286 9.78 2.74 -8.53
CA MET A 286 8.94 2.21 -9.60
C MET A 286 9.58 2.49 -10.95
N ALA A 287 9.75 1.47 -11.80
CA ALA A 287 10.25 1.67 -13.15
C ALA A 287 9.10 1.94 -14.13
N ARG A 288 9.30 2.91 -15.04
CA ARG A 288 8.37 3.17 -16.14
C ARG A 288 9.02 3.91 -17.29
N GLY A 289 8.77 3.46 -18.51
CA GLY A 289 9.14 4.18 -19.73
C GLY A 289 10.64 4.49 -19.82
N GLY A 290 11.49 3.52 -19.45
CA GLY A 290 12.95 3.69 -19.44
C GLY A 290 13.50 4.59 -18.33
N SER A 291 12.68 4.94 -17.34
CA SER A 291 13.09 5.70 -16.16
C SER A 291 12.78 4.92 -14.88
N LEU A 292 13.54 5.17 -13.83
CA LEU A 292 13.25 4.72 -12.47
C LEU A 292 12.80 5.94 -11.66
N TYR A 293 11.64 5.84 -11.05
CA TYR A 293 11.11 6.86 -10.14
C TYR A 293 11.43 6.42 -8.73
N VAL A 294 12.21 7.24 -8.02
CA VAL A 294 12.64 6.98 -6.64
C VAL A 294 11.94 7.98 -5.76
N TYR A 295 11.29 7.50 -4.70
CA TYR A 295 10.51 8.34 -3.82
C TYR A 295 10.82 8.04 -2.37
N GLU A 296 10.69 9.08 -1.54
CA GLU A 296 10.82 9.00 -0.10
C GLU A 296 9.43 9.09 0.51
N ASN A 297 9.01 8.02 1.20
CA ASN A 297 7.75 7.99 1.94
C ASN A 297 8.03 8.46 3.35
N GLU A 298 7.70 9.70 3.70
CA GLU A 298 7.89 10.31 5.03
C GLU A 298 7.29 11.73 5.05
N ARG A 299 7.65 12.56 6.03
CA ARG A 299 7.15 13.96 6.21
C ARG A 299 7.30 14.88 4.99
N TYR A 300 8.21 14.58 4.06
CA TYR A 300 8.38 15.36 2.84
C TYR A 300 8.43 14.42 1.65
N LEU A 301 7.42 14.50 0.79
CA LEU A 301 7.41 13.71 -0.44
C LEU A 301 8.37 14.31 -1.46
N TYR A 302 9.47 13.61 -1.69
CA TYR A 302 10.35 13.86 -2.82
C TYR A 302 10.17 12.74 -3.83
N VAL A 303 9.97 13.09 -5.10
CA VAL A 303 9.99 12.13 -6.21
C VAL A 303 11.08 12.53 -7.18
N TYR A 304 12.04 11.64 -7.35
CA TYR A 304 13.12 11.76 -8.32
C TYR A 304 12.85 10.87 -9.52
N ARG A 305 13.22 11.34 -10.70
CA ARG A 305 13.26 10.55 -11.92
C ARG A 305 14.72 10.34 -12.32
N LEU A 306 15.14 9.08 -12.34
CA LEU A 306 16.41 8.63 -12.89
C LEU A 306 16.16 8.12 -14.31
N ASN A 307 16.72 8.77 -15.32
CA ASN A 307 16.74 8.21 -16.67
C ASN A 307 17.79 7.09 -16.73
N LEU A 308 17.37 5.87 -17.08
CA LEU A 308 18.23 4.68 -16.97
C LEU A 308 19.37 4.66 -18.01
N GLU A 309 19.17 5.28 -19.17
CA GLU A 309 20.17 5.36 -20.24
C GLU A 309 21.25 6.42 -19.94
N THR A 310 20.82 7.63 -19.60
CA THR A 310 21.72 8.78 -19.40
C THR A 310 22.26 8.91 -17.98
N ARG A 311 21.72 8.13 -17.02
CA ARG A 311 22.00 8.22 -15.58
C ARG A 311 21.71 9.59 -14.96
N LYS A 312 20.97 10.45 -15.66
CA LYS A 312 20.58 11.76 -15.16
C LYS A 312 19.44 11.60 -14.17
N THR A 313 19.66 12.06 -12.94
CA THR A 313 18.63 12.18 -11.90
C THR A 313 18.08 13.60 -11.86
N GLU A 314 16.76 13.72 -11.79
CA GLU A 314 16.03 14.98 -11.70
C GLU A 314 14.99 14.89 -10.58
N LEU A 315 14.90 15.92 -9.74
CA LEU A 315 13.79 16.07 -8.79
C LEU A 315 12.56 16.58 -9.56
N ILE A 316 11.50 15.77 -9.61
CA ILE A 316 10.29 16.08 -10.39
C ILE A 316 9.10 16.48 -9.51
N VAL A 317 9.06 16.04 -8.26
CA VAL A 317 8.08 16.49 -7.26
C VAL A 317 8.80 16.85 -5.98
N ASP A 318 8.56 18.07 -5.48
CA ASP A 318 9.16 18.61 -4.27
C ASP A 318 8.05 19.03 -3.29
N GLY A 319 7.67 18.10 -2.41
CA GLY A 319 6.63 18.32 -1.40
C GLY A 319 7.01 19.39 -0.37
N SER A 320 8.30 19.70 -0.18
CA SER A 320 8.73 20.73 0.77
C SER A 320 8.31 22.15 0.36
N LYS A 321 8.05 22.36 -0.94
CA LYS A 321 7.65 23.66 -1.51
C LYS A 321 6.17 23.97 -1.36
N ASP A 322 5.34 23.00 -0.99
CA ASP A 322 3.91 23.22 -0.83
C ASP A 322 3.63 23.92 0.51
N ALA A 323 2.93 25.05 0.42
CA ALA A 323 2.67 25.97 1.53
C ALA A 323 1.87 25.33 2.69
N HIS A 324 1.15 24.24 2.43
CA HIS A 324 0.28 23.59 3.42
C HIS A 324 1.02 22.69 4.42
N TYR A 325 2.28 22.35 4.16
CA TYR A 325 3.12 21.47 4.99
C TYR A 325 3.69 22.13 6.24
N LYS A 326 3.53 23.45 6.38
CA LYS A 326 3.85 24.15 7.64
C LYS A 326 2.75 23.97 8.71
N ALA A 327 1.69 23.22 8.41
CA ALA A 327 0.62 22.93 9.36
C ALA A 327 1.04 21.77 10.30
N LYS A 328 0.94 21.97 11.61
CA LYS A 328 1.26 21.00 12.67
C LYS A 328 0.36 19.74 12.71
N ASP A 329 -0.45 19.52 11.68
CA ASP A 329 -1.58 18.58 11.66
C ASP A 329 -1.46 17.48 10.59
N GLU A 330 -0.37 17.45 9.82
CA GLU A 330 -0.03 16.34 8.92
C GLU A 330 0.37 15.11 9.74
N PHE A 331 -0.20 13.96 9.37
CA PHE A 331 -0.03 12.69 10.05
C PHE A 331 0.89 11.76 9.27
N SER A 332 0.65 11.63 7.96
CA SER A 332 1.44 10.77 7.06
C SER A 332 1.26 11.24 5.62
N SER A 333 2.25 10.92 4.80
CA SER A 333 2.26 11.21 3.36
C SER A 333 2.97 10.09 2.63
N TYR A 334 2.44 9.69 1.47
CA TYR A 334 3.05 8.65 0.66
C TYR A 334 2.76 8.84 -0.83
N VAL A 335 3.62 8.23 -1.66
CA VAL A 335 3.53 8.29 -3.12
C VAL A 335 3.03 6.95 -3.65
N THR A 336 2.18 7.02 -4.67
CA THR A 336 1.77 5.83 -5.42
C THR A 336 1.77 6.08 -6.93
N PHE A 337 1.93 5.01 -7.71
CA PHE A 337 2.15 5.07 -9.14
C PHE A 337 1.00 4.40 -9.87
N CYS A 338 0.21 5.22 -10.55
CA CYS A 338 -0.90 4.79 -11.40
C CYS A 338 -0.42 4.52 -12.83
N ARG A 339 -1.31 4.07 -13.73
CA ARG A 339 -0.92 3.86 -15.14
C ARG A 339 -0.46 5.16 -15.81
N ASP A 340 -1.17 6.26 -15.63
CA ASP A 340 -0.85 7.49 -16.38
C ASP A 340 -0.29 8.60 -15.48
N TYR A 341 -0.26 8.37 -14.16
CA TYR A 341 0.00 9.42 -13.18
C TYR A 341 0.84 8.94 -11.98
N ILE A 342 1.44 9.91 -11.31
CA ILE A 342 1.99 9.80 -9.97
C ILE A 342 1.00 10.49 -9.04
N ALA A 343 0.56 9.82 -7.98
CA ALA A 343 -0.33 10.38 -6.99
C ALA A 343 0.39 10.54 -5.65
N CYS A 344 0.38 11.76 -5.13
CA CYS A 344 0.89 12.10 -3.82
C CYS A 344 -0.28 12.27 -2.87
N ILE A 345 -0.35 11.43 -1.84
CA ILE A 345 -1.47 11.37 -0.91
C ILE A 345 -1.01 11.95 0.42
N TYR A 346 -1.71 13.00 0.86
CA TYR A 346 -1.46 13.74 2.08
C TYR A 346 -2.57 13.48 3.08
N GLN A 347 -2.22 12.86 4.20
CA GLN A 347 -3.16 12.61 5.28
C GLN A 347 -2.95 13.58 6.42
N TYR A 348 -3.94 14.43 6.62
CA TYR A 348 -4.07 15.28 7.79
C TYR A 348 -5.06 14.64 8.76
N LYS A 349 -4.96 14.99 10.05
CA LYS A 349 -5.87 14.49 11.10
C LYS A 349 -7.38 14.63 10.81
N LYS A 350 -7.80 15.47 9.86
CA LYS A 350 -9.22 15.73 9.55
C LYS A 350 -9.54 15.74 8.05
N SER A 351 -8.55 15.53 7.20
CA SER A 351 -8.73 15.65 5.75
C SER A 351 -7.66 14.86 5.02
N THR A 352 -8.01 14.38 3.85
CA THR A 352 -7.08 13.79 2.88
C THR A 352 -7.04 14.72 1.69
N ARG A 353 -5.84 15.04 1.20
CA ARG A 353 -5.62 15.72 -0.08
C ARG A 353 -4.81 14.80 -0.97
N ILE A 354 -5.15 14.75 -2.25
CA ILE A 354 -4.46 13.91 -3.22
C ILE A 354 -4.11 14.79 -4.41
N ASP A 355 -2.81 15.00 -4.61
CA ASP A 355 -2.29 15.73 -5.76
C ASP A 355 -1.83 14.73 -6.82
N VAL A 356 -2.23 14.98 -8.06
CA VAL A 356 -1.95 14.12 -9.21
C VAL A 356 -0.99 14.84 -10.13
N TYR A 357 0.10 14.15 -10.47
CA TYR A 357 1.15 14.61 -11.37
C TYR A 357 1.28 13.66 -12.56
N ASN A 358 1.73 14.16 -13.70
CA ASN A 358 2.18 13.28 -14.77
C ASN A 358 3.62 12.78 -14.50
N TYR A 359 4.11 11.86 -15.32
CA TYR A 359 5.46 11.30 -15.20
C TYR A 359 6.61 12.28 -15.52
N ASN A 360 6.30 13.50 -15.95
CA ASN A 360 7.28 14.60 -16.06
C ASN A 360 7.31 15.48 -14.79
N GLY A 361 6.49 15.19 -13.78
CA GLY A 361 6.37 16.02 -12.57
C GLY A 361 5.45 17.22 -12.72
N GLU A 362 4.71 17.34 -13.82
CA GLU A 362 3.77 18.46 -13.99
C GLU A 362 2.47 18.15 -13.23
N PHE A 363 2.03 19.10 -12.41
CA PHE A 363 0.76 19.00 -11.70
C PHE A 363 -0.41 18.96 -12.69
N VAL A 364 -1.27 17.96 -12.52
CA VAL A 364 -2.46 17.75 -13.35
C VAL A 364 -3.71 18.25 -12.63
N LYS A 365 -3.96 17.80 -11.40
CA LYS A 365 -5.14 18.16 -10.59
C LYS A 365 -5.05 17.71 -9.13
N GLU A 366 -5.97 18.25 -8.32
CA GLU A 366 -6.28 17.82 -6.94
C GLU A 366 -7.61 17.04 -6.92
N LEU A 367 -7.76 16.03 -6.04
CA LEU A 367 -8.88 15.06 -5.99
C LEU A 367 -9.72 15.04 -4.69
#